data_AF-A0A530ZFZ5-F1
#
_entry.id   AF-A0A530ZFZ5-F1
#
_cell.length_a   1.000
_cell.length_b   1.000
_cell.length_c   1.000
_cell.angle_alpha   90.00
_cell.angle_beta   90.00
_cell.angle_gamma   90.00
#
_symmetry.space_group_name_H-M   'P 1'
#
loop_
_entity.id
_entity.type
_entity.pdbx_description
1 polymer ?
#
loop_
_entity_poly.entity_id
_entity_poly.type
_entity_poly.pdbx_seq_one_letter_code
_entity_poly.pdbx_strand_id
1 'polypeptide(L)'
;MTQRWDFGGDIIGSDVHIQHSSFHRESHLDGLHVYFNPHAEVPFEPSFTWPGEVSRNSYDVTADQPIQIHPDRALVSRQVFEIGPFWIHHLLKSNGFV
;
A
#
# COMPACT_ATOMS: atom_id res chain seq x y z
N MET A 1 -2.00 1.91 14.31
CA MET A 1 -2.62 3.20 13.93
C MET A 1 -3.56 2.94 12.78
N THR A 2 -4.80 3.40 12.84
CA THR A 2 -5.79 3.22 11.77
C THR A 2 -6.19 4.59 11.24
N GLN A 3 -6.06 4.80 9.94
CA GLN A 3 -6.48 6.03 9.26
C GLN A 3 -7.59 5.69 8.28
N ARG A 4 -8.67 6.48 8.27
CA ARG A 4 -9.81 6.35 7.35
C ARG A 4 -10.29 7.74 6.96
N TRP A 5 -10.70 7.92 5.71
CA TRP A 5 -11.32 9.16 5.24
C TRP A 5 -12.27 8.88 4.07
N ASP A 6 -13.24 9.78 3.89
CA ASP A 6 -14.13 9.76 2.73
C ASP A 6 -13.37 10.20 1.48
N PHE A 7 -13.59 9.49 0.39
CA PHE A 7 -13.07 9.80 -0.92
C PHE A 7 -14.16 9.58 -1.98
N GLY A 8 -15.01 10.58 -2.16
CA GLY A 8 -15.92 10.64 -3.30
C GLY A 8 -16.95 9.51 -3.34
N GLY A 9 -17.40 9.04 -2.17
CA GLY A 9 -18.34 7.91 -2.03
C GLY A 9 -17.69 6.60 -1.59
N ASP A 10 -16.36 6.51 -1.61
CA ASP A 10 -15.60 5.40 -1.06
C ASP A 10 -14.98 5.76 0.30
N ILE A 11 -14.79 4.76 1.17
CA ILE A 11 -13.96 4.91 2.37
C ILE A 11 -12.59 4.31 2.06
N ILE A 12 -11.56 5.15 2.11
CA ILE A 12 -10.19 4.71 1.90
C ILE A 12 -9.36 4.92 3.17
N GLY A 13 -8.22 4.27 3.25
CA GLY A 13 -7.35 4.40 4.40
C GLY A 13 -6.22 3.39 4.47
N SER A 14 -5.59 3.33 5.63
CA SER A 14 -4.50 2.39 5.90
C SER A 14 -4.48 2.00 7.37
N ASP A 15 -3.97 0.81 7.63
CA ASP A 15 -3.62 0.35 8.97
C ASP A 15 -2.12 0.16 9.07
N VAL A 16 -1.56 0.65 10.17
CA VAL A 16 -0.16 0.49 10.52
C VAL A 16 -0.08 -0.37 11.77
N HIS A 17 0.59 -1.50 11.65
CA HIS A 17 0.91 -2.43 12.74
C HIS A 17 2.42 -2.49 12.92
N ILE A 18 2.93 -2.01 14.06
CA ILE A 18 4.32 -2.24 14.44
C ILE A 18 4.35 -3.49 15.31
N GLN A 19 5.14 -4.48 14.91
CA GLN A 19 5.27 -5.76 15.61
C GLN A 19 6.71 -6.24 15.56
N HIS A 20 7.08 -7.09 16.52
CA HIS A 20 8.36 -7.78 16.47
C HIS A 20 8.43 -8.66 15.20
N SER A 21 9.60 -8.72 14.57
CA SER A 21 9.77 -9.42 13.29
C SER A 21 9.44 -10.91 13.36
N SER A 22 9.46 -11.53 14.54
CA SER A 22 9.03 -12.92 14.74
C SER A 22 7.53 -13.16 14.52
N PHE A 23 6.70 -12.12 14.51
CA PHE A 23 5.25 -12.25 14.34
C PHE A 23 4.81 -12.13 12.88
N HIS A 24 5.69 -11.67 11.98
CA HIS A 24 5.42 -11.59 10.55
C HIS A 24 6.37 -12.50 9.78
N ARG A 25 5.83 -13.30 8.86
CA ARG A 25 6.63 -14.04 7.90
C ARG A 25 6.48 -13.36 6.55
N GLU A 26 7.53 -12.66 6.14
CA GLU A 26 7.55 -11.96 4.87
C GLU A 26 7.41 -12.94 3.68
N SER A 27 6.50 -12.62 2.76
CA SER A 27 6.32 -13.32 1.49
C SER A 27 7.09 -12.59 0.37
N HIS A 28 7.28 -13.23 -0.79
CA HIS A 28 7.86 -12.54 -1.96
C HIS A 28 6.91 -11.51 -2.59
N LEU A 29 5.64 -11.49 -2.17
CA LEU A 29 4.62 -10.59 -2.67
C LEU A 29 4.37 -9.42 -1.71
N ASP A 30 4.85 -9.52 -0.47
CA ASP A 30 4.77 -8.46 0.51
C ASP A 30 5.47 -7.20 -0.03
N GLY A 31 4.70 -6.11 -0.13
CA GLY A 31 5.23 -4.86 -0.65
C GLY A 31 5.39 -4.84 -2.17
N LEU A 32 4.84 -5.80 -2.92
CA LEU A 32 4.88 -5.79 -4.38
C LEU A 32 3.82 -4.82 -4.95
N HIS A 33 4.30 -3.87 -5.77
CA HIS A 33 3.47 -2.92 -6.52
C HIS A 33 3.66 -3.18 -8.01
N VAL A 34 2.57 -3.48 -8.70
CA VAL A 34 2.58 -3.63 -10.17
C VAL A 34 1.93 -2.40 -10.79
N TYR A 35 2.63 -1.77 -11.73
CA TYR A 35 2.09 -0.68 -12.52
C TYR A 35 1.83 -1.13 -13.95
N PHE A 36 0.58 -1.04 -14.41
CA PHE A 36 0.20 -1.34 -15.79
C PHE A 36 0.30 -0.09 -16.64
N ASN A 37 1.23 -0.10 -17.60
CA ASN A 37 1.35 0.98 -18.58
C ASN A 37 0.17 0.94 -19.56
N PRO A 38 -0.67 1.99 -19.64
CA PRO A 38 -1.80 2.04 -20.58
C PRO A 38 -1.35 2.07 -22.06
N HIS A 39 -0.07 2.37 -22.33
CA HIS A 39 0.52 2.38 -23.66
C HIS A 39 1.39 1.15 -23.94
N ALA A 40 1.26 0.07 -23.15
CA ALA A 40 1.98 -1.16 -23.42
C ALA A 40 1.58 -1.74 -24.78
N GLU A 41 2.59 -2.01 -25.63
CA GLU A 41 2.37 -2.68 -26.93
C GLU A 41 1.76 -4.07 -26.75
N VAL A 42 2.15 -4.76 -25.67
CA VAL A 42 1.58 -6.02 -25.22
C VAL A 42 0.99 -5.81 -23.81
N PRO A 43 -0.32 -5.57 -23.70
CA PRO A 43 -0.99 -5.41 -22.42
C PRO A 43 -0.92 -6.68 -21.58
N PHE A 44 -0.96 -6.54 -20.26
CA PHE A 44 -1.09 -7.68 -19.36
C PHE A 44 -2.51 -8.27 -19.44
N GLU A 45 -2.63 -9.59 -19.31
CA GLU A 45 -3.90 -10.32 -19.38
C GLU A 45 -4.90 -9.83 -18.31
N PRO A 46 -6.03 -9.19 -18.68
CA PRO A 46 -6.97 -8.64 -17.71
C PRO A 46 -7.67 -9.69 -16.84
N SER A 47 -7.79 -10.93 -17.33
CA SER A 47 -8.46 -12.01 -16.58
C SER A 47 -7.56 -12.72 -15.56
N PHE A 48 -6.31 -12.28 -15.38
CA PHE A 48 -5.41 -12.90 -14.42
C PHE A 48 -5.89 -12.67 -12.97
N THR A 49 -6.03 -13.76 -12.22
CA THR A 49 -6.39 -13.70 -10.80
C THR A 49 -5.18 -13.29 -9.97
N TRP A 50 -5.15 -12.03 -9.57
CA TRP A 50 -4.08 -11.48 -8.73
C TRP A 50 -4.18 -11.98 -7.28
N PRO A 51 -3.04 -12.31 -6.63
CA PRO A 51 -3.00 -12.51 -5.19
C PRO A 51 -3.44 -11.24 -4.45
N GLY A 52 -4.16 -11.40 -3.33
CA GLY A 52 -4.66 -10.28 -2.52
C GLY A 52 -3.56 -9.43 -1.87
N GLU A 53 -2.33 -9.93 -1.81
CA GLU A 53 -1.18 -9.20 -1.26
C GLU A 53 -0.60 -8.18 -2.25
N VAL A 54 -0.93 -8.28 -3.54
CA VAL A 54 -0.33 -7.45 -4.59
C VAL A 54 -1.16 -6.19 -4.83
N SER A 55 -0.51 -5.05 -4.65
CA SER A 55 -1.07 -3.76 -5.01
C SER A 55 -0.89 -3.49 -6.51
N ARG A 56 -1.94 -2.93 -7.13
CA ARG A 56 -2.04 -2.76 -8.57
C ARG A 56 -2.36 -1.32 -8.89
N ASN A 57 -1.58 -0.71 -9.77
CA ASN A 57 -1.76 0.66 -10.18
C ASN A 57 -1.84 0.74 -11.70
N SER A 58 -2.66 1.62 -12.23
CA SER A 58 -2.72 1.95 -13.65
C SER A 58 -3.15 3.40 -13.82
N TYR A 59 -3.34 3.83 -15.06
CA TYR A 59 -3.81 5.17 -15.36
C TYR A 59 -4.93 5.09 -16.40
N ASP A 60 -6.07 5.70 -16.09
CA ASP A 60 -7.16 5.86 -17.05
C ASP A 60 -6.88 7.10 -17.91
N VAL A 61 -6.42 6.85 -19.13
CA VAL A 61 -6.12 7.89 -20.11
C VAL A 61 -7.37 8.63 -20.61
N THR A 62 -8.57 8.05 -20.44
CA THR A 62 -9.83 8.68 -20.87
C THR A 62 -10.34 9.63 -19.80
N ALA A 63 -10.29 9.20 -18.54
CA ALA A 63 -10.70 10.00 -17.39
C ALA A 63 -9.60 10.96 -16.87
N ASP A 64 -8.38 10.84 -17.38
CA ASP A 64 -7.17 11.57 -16.95
C ASP A 64 -6.87 11.38 -15.46
N GLN A 65 -7.01 10.14 -14.97
CA GLN A 65 -6.94 9.83 -13.54
C GLN A 65 -6.15 8.56 -13.23
N PRO A 66 -5.40 8.52 -12.11
CA PRO A 66 -4.78 7.30 -11.65
C PRO A 66 -5.82 6.32 -11.11
N ILE A 67 -5.65 5.04 -11.42
CA ILE A 67 -6.41 3.94 -10.80
C ILE A 67 -5.46 3.22 -9.84
N GLN A 68 -5.86 3.13 -8.58
CA GLN A 68 -5.08 2.48 -7.53
C GLN A 68 -5.93 1.41 -6.86
N ILE A 69 -5.61 0.14 -7.10
CA ILE A 69 -6.29 -0.99 -6.48
C ILE A 69 -5.34 -1.60 -5.44
N HIS A 70 -5.55 -1.24 -4.19
CA HIS A 70 -4.79 -1.74 -3.03
C HIS A 70 -5.73 -2.63 -2.21
N PRO A 71 -5.70 -3.96 -2.40
CA PRO A 71 -6.56 -4.85 -1.64
C PRO A 71 -6.25 -4.81 -0.14
N ASP A 72 -7.21 -5.22 0.68
CA ASP A 72 -7.02 -5.31 2.12
C ASP A 72 -5.79 -6.17 2.46
N ARG A 73 -4.99 -5.67 3.40
CA ARG A 73 -3.73 -6.28 3.89
C ARG A 73 -2.58 -6.32 2.89
N ALA A 74 -2.75 -5.81 1.66
CA ALA A 74 -1.61 -5.58 0.77
C ALA A 74 -0.64 -4.62 1.46
N LEU A 75 0.60 -5.07 1.66
CA LEU A 75 1.63 -4.23 2.25
C LEU A 75 2.04 -3.18 1.22
N VAL A 76 2.06 -1.92 1.65
CA VAL A 76 2.48 -0.81 0.81
C VAL A 76 3.71 -0.15 1.41
N SER A 77 4.77 0.00 0.62
CA SER A 77 5.92 0.80 1.05
C SER A 77 5.57 2.27 0.87
N ARG A 78 5.38 2.98 1.98
CA ARG A 78 5.18 4.42 1.99
C ARG A 78 6.09 5.04 3.03
N GLN A 79 6.81 6.09 2.64
CA GLN A 79 7.48 6.95 3.60
C GLN A 79 6.42 7.82 4.27
N VAL A 80 5.94 7.39 5.44
CA VAL A 80 4.95 8.14 6.22
C VAL A 80 5.62 9.18 7.13
N PHE A 81 6.88 8.96 7.49
CA PHE A 81 7.63 9.81 8.40
C PHE A 81 8.98 10.22 7.80
N GLU A 82 9.41 11.43 8.13
CA GLU A 82 10.77 11.87 7.87
C GLU A 82 11.74 11.05 8.75
N ILE A 83 12.91 10.70 8.21
CA ILE A 83 13.94 10.02 8.99
C ILE A 83 14.58 11.08 9.91
N GLY A 84 14.16 11.08 11.17
CA GLY A 84 14.69 12.01 12.18
C GLY A 84 14.44 11.53 13.62
N PRO A 85 15.23 12.02 14.60
CA PRO A 85 15.12 11.60 16.00
C PRO A 85 13.72 11.79 16.57
N PHE A 86 13.03 12.86 16.17
CA PHE A 86 11.66 13.14 16.59
C PHE A 86 10.69 12.02 16.18
N TRP A 87 10.69 11.64 14.90
CA TRP A 87 9.76 10.64 14.37
C TRP A 87 10.09 9.23 14.87
N ILE A 88 11.37 8.90 15.02
CA ILE A 88 11.78 7.63 15.64
C ILE A 88 11.26 7.57 17.09
N HIS A 89 11.50 8.61 17.89
CA HIS A 89 11.02 8.66 19.27
C HIS A 89 9.49 8.61 19.34
N HIS A 90 8.79 9.34 18.47
CA HIS A 90 7.34 9.32 18.36
C HIS A 90 6.82 7.89 18.11
N LEU A 91 7.40 7.19 17.12
CA LEU A 91 7.04 5.82 16.77
C LEU A 91 7.28 4.83 17.90
N LEU A 92 8.44 4.92 18.57
CA LEU A 92 8.75 4.02 19.68
C LEU A 92 7.77 4.23 20.85
N LYS A 93 7.51 5.49 21.21
CA LYS A 93 6.58 5.85 22.30
C LYS A 93 5.14 5.46 21.99
N SER A 94 4.67 5.75 20.77
CA SER A 94 3.28 5.46 20.37
C SER A 94 2.98 3.95 20.29
N ASN A 95 4.02 3.12 20.22
CA ASN A 95 3.89 1.66 20.13
C ASN A 95 4.43 0.93 21.37
N GLY A 96 4.68 1.65 22.48
CA GLY A 96 4.99 1.05 23.78
C GLY A 96 6.40 0.45 23.90
N PHE A 97 7.34 0.89 23.04
CA PHE A 97 8.73 0.45 23.11
C PHE A 97 9.59 1.32 24.06
N VAL A 98 9.14 2.55 24.37
CA VAL A 98 9.74 3.49 25.33
C VAL A 98 8.69 4.29 26.08
#